data_AF-A0AAN5VKW7-F1
#
_entry.id   AF-A0AAN5VKW7-F1
#
_cell.length_a   1.000
_cell.length_b   1.000
_cell.length_c   1.000
_cell.angle_alpha   90.00
_cell.angle_beta   90.00
_cell.angle_gamma   90.00
#
_symmetry.space_group_name_H-M   'P 1'
#
loop_
_entity.id
_entity.type
_entity.pdbx_description
1 polymer ?
#
loop_
_entity_poly.entity_id
_entity_poly.type
_entity_poly.pdbx_seq_one_letter_code
_entity_poly.pdbx_strand_id
1 'polypeptide(L)'
;MNIKTLTIHAGHNPDNKIGSGAIGNIKESTEARNVLKELLPLAQKECKVYDCTCNNGTSQSDILNKIINKCNSYNTDLNVSIHFNSGGGRGVEVLVYNLNDKETVEIASRICKKITETYHAKGDKDFKNRGVKEKKTLAFLRRTKAKSILVECCFVDTSDTKKYNAKDMAIDIYEGIFNKSVAGKPQDNKVKYAIVYEGEVDKVIAQLMAMNYKTNEVSVYELKNYVPGHCENLYVIGGASSKIKTSERFTKLQGDDRWATLHKVLDFIGK
;
A
#
# COMPACT_ATOMS: atom_id res chain seq x y z
N MET A 1 14.91 -3.00 -10.03
CA MET A 1 15.86 -2.35 -9.10
C MET A 1 15.92 -3.08 -7.77
N ASN A 2 17.12 -3.43 -7.31
CA ASN A 2 17.37 -3.88 -5.95
C ASN A 2 17.82 -2.67 -5.11
N ILE A 3 16.94 -2.13 -4.27
CA ILE A 3 17.20 -0.89 -3.52
C ILE A 3 17.93 -1.24 -2.21
N LYS A 4 19.19 -0.81 -2.08
CA LYS A 4 20.01 -0.95 -0.88
C LYS A 4 20.17 0.35 -0.11
N THR A 5 20.08 1.49 -0.81
CA THR A 5 20.14 2.82 -0.21
C THR A 5 19.12 3.77 -0.85
N LEU A 6 18.36 4.48 -0.01
CA LEU A 6 17.26 5.35 -0.40
C LEU A 6 17.42 6.72 0.25
N THR A 7 17.10 7.80 -0.48
CA THR A 7 16.72 9.06 0.19
C THR A 7 15.22 9.29 0.10
N ILE A 8 14.63 9.79 1.17
CA ILE A 8 13.21 10.18 1.22
C ILE A 8 13.13 11.58 1.81
N HIS A 9 12.19 12.40 1.35
CA HIS A 9 11.87 13.64 2.03
C HIS A 9 10.40 14.01 1.88
N ALA A 10 9.91 14.76 2.86
CA ALA A 10 8.69 15.53 2.70
C ALA A 10 9.00 16.77 1.86
N GLY A 11 8.18 17.01 0.84
CA GLY A 11 8.25 18.23 0.05
C GLY A 11 8.10 19.48 0.93
N HIS A 12 8.58 20.61 0.42
CA HIS A 12 8.39 21.93 1.01
C HIS A 12 9.07 22.14 2.38
N ASN A 13 8.94 23.37 2.88
CA ASN A 13 9.29 23.74 4.24
C ASN A 13 8.20 23.29 5.23
N PRO A 14 8.45 23.30 6.56
CA PRO A 14 7.43 23.04 7.58
C PRO A 14 6.20 23.93 7.44
N ASP A 15 5.07 23.46 7.95
CA ASP A 15 3.83 24.25 8.01
C ASP A 15 4.08 25.62 8.67
N ASN A 16 3.37 26.63 8.19
CA ASN A 16 3.48 28.04 8.60
C ASN A 16 4.86 28.69 8.33
N LYS A 17 5.70 28.12 7.46
CA LYS A 17 6.91 28.76 6.92
C LYS A 17 6.78 29.08 5.44
N ILE A 18 7.64 29.97 4.93
CA ILE A 18 7.71 30.28 3.50
C ILE A 18 7.89 29.00 2.68
N GLY A 19 7.10 28.85 1.62
CA GLY A 19 7.14 27.67 0.76
C GLY A 19 6.71 26.38 1.48
N SER A 20 5.62 26.41 2.26
CA SER A 20 5.02 25.26 2.97
C SER A 20 4.05 24.43 2.11
N GLY A 21 4.04 24.63 0.79
CA GLY A 21 3.16 23.90 -0.13
C GLY A 21 1.70 24.37 -0.13
N ALA A 22 0.84 23.57 -0.74
CA ALA A 22 -0.58 23.85 -0.90
C ALA A 22 -1.37 23.72 0.40
N ILE A 23 -2.43 24.52 0.52
CA ILE A 23 -3.38 24.51 1.64
C ILE A 23 -4.79 24.33 1.06
N GLY A 24 -5.47 23.28 1.50
CA GLY A 24 -6.88 23.01 1.18
C GLY A 24 -7.61 22.46 2.41
N ASN A 25 -8.34 21.36 2.23
CA ASN A 25 -8.97 20.62 3.34
C ASN A 25 -7.92 20.03 4.29
N ILE A 26 -6.73 19.74 3.77
CA ILE A 26 -5.50 19.39 4.53
C ILE A 26 -4.35 20.29 4.07
N LYS A 27 -3.24 20.29 4.81
CA LYS A 27 -2.04 21.07 4.46
C LYS A 27 -0.95 20.16 3.92
N GLU A 28 -0.47 20.43 2.71
CA GLU A 28 0.51 19.58 2.01
C GLU A 28 1.74 19.27 2.87
N SER A 29 2.42 20.30 3.41
CA SER A 29 3.63 20.08 4.21
C SER A 29 3.39 19.28 5.48
N THR A 30 2.23 19.46 6.12
CA THR A 30 1.88 18.69 7.33
C THR A 30 1.72 17.22 6.96
N GLU A 31 0.95 16.93 5.91
CA GLU A 31 0.65 15.56 5.54
C GLU A 31 1.81 14.83 4.87
N ALA A 32 2.63 15.52 4.08
CA ALA A 32 3.87 14.95 3.56
C ALA A 32 4.82 14.50 4.69
N ARG A 33 4.87 15.26 5.80
CA ARG A 33 5.66 14.90 6.99
C ARG A 33 5.03 13.77 7.79
N ASN A 34 3.71 13.72 7.89
CA ASN A 34 3.01 12.61 8.53
C ASN A 34 3.24 11.30 7.75
N VAL A 35 3.11 11.32 6.42
CA VAL A 35 3.43 10.16 5.56
C VAL A 35 4.89 9.75 5.73
N LEU A 36 5.83 10.72 5.71
CA LEU A 36 7.24 10.43 5.91
C LEU A 36 7.52 9.77 7.28
N LYS A 37 6.90 10.28 8.35
CA LYS A 37 7.04 9.75 9.71
C LYS A 37 6.64 8.27 9.79
N GLU A 38 5.57 7.89 9.10
CA GLU A 38 5.09 6.50 9.03
C GLU A 38 5.94 5.63 8.06
N LEU A 39 6.44 6.22 6.97
CA LEU A 39 7.20 5.50 5.94
C LEU A 39 8.64 5.16 6.34
N LEU A 40 9.33 6.07 7.04
CA LEU A 40 10.72 5.89 7.47
C LEU A 40 10.96 4.56 8.22
N PRO A 41 10.22 4.20 9.29
CA PRO A 41 10.46 2.97 10.03
C PRO A 41 10.12 1.70 9.21
N LEU A 42 9.28 1.80 8.18
CA LEU A 42 9.03 0.69 7.26
C LEU A 42 10.22 0.51 6.32
N ALA A 43 10.66 1.57 5.64
CA ALA A 43 11.76 1.53 4.69
C ALA A 43 13.11 1.16 5.33
N GLN A 44 13.34 1.58 6.58
CA GLN A 44 14.56 1.28 7.33
C GLN A 44 14.74 -0.20 7.69
N LYS A 45 13.67 -1.00 7.65
CA LYS A 45 13.77 -2.47 7.83
C LYS A 45 14.33 -3.16 6.59
N GLU A 46 14.23 -2.52 5.43
CA GLU A 46 14.57 -3.10 4.14
C GLU A 46 15.93 -2.63 3.63
N CYS A 47 16.29 -1.37 3.88
CA CYS A 47 17.48 -0.76 3.29
C CYS A 47 17.99 0.43 4.13
N LYS A 48 19.14 0.98 3.76
CA LYS A 48 19.65 2.22 4.38
C LYS A 48 18.86 3.42 3.89
N VAL A 49 18.27 4.19 4.79
CA VAL A 49 17.41 5.34 4.45
C VAL A 49 17.98 6.64 5.00
N TYR A 50 18.00 7.69 4.18
CA TYR A 50 18.37 9.05 4.58
C TYR A 50 17.20 10.02 4.41
N ASP A 51 16.76 10.64 5.51
CA ASP A 51 15.77 11.72 5.48
C ASP A 51 16.43 13.03 4.99
N CYS A 52 16.01 13.50 3.82
CA CYS A 52 16.49 14.71 3.16
C CYS A 52 15.57 15.93 3.32
N THR A 53 14.58 15.86 4.21
CA THR A 53 13.60 16.92 4.44
C THR A 53 14.24 18.25 4.85
N CYS A 54 13.80 19.33 4.22
CA CYS A 54 14.20 20.70 4.57
C CYS A 54 13.30 21.25 5.69
N ASN A 55 13.89 21.90 6.69
CA ASN A 55 13.17 22.46 7.85
C ASN A 55 13.36 23.97 8.04
N ASN A 56 14.21 24.59 7.22
CA ASN A 56 14.73 25.94 7.43
C ASN A 56 15.06 26.65 6.10
N GLY A 57 14.32 26.36 5.03
CA GLY A 57 14.48 27.09 3.78
C GLY A 57 14.01 28.54 3.91
N THR A 58 14.62 29.46 3.18
CA THR A 58 14.26 30.90 3.19
C THR A 58 13.48 31.34 1.95
N SER A 59 13.38 30.47 0.94
CA SER A 59 12.59 30.66 -0.29
C SER A 59 12.33 29.31 -0.96
N GLN A 60 11.43 29.25 -1.95
CA GLN A 60 11.20 28.02 -2.72
C GLN A 60 12.50 27.48 -3.36
N SER A 61 13.30 28.36 -3.95
CA SER A 61 14.59 28.00 -4.56
C SER A 61 15.59 27.46 -3.53
N ASP A 62 15.67 28.07 -2.35
CA ASP A 62 16.54 27.62 -1.26
C ASP A 62 16.13 26.25 -0.72
N ILE A 63 14.82 26.04 -0.46
CA ILE A 63 14.27 24.73 -0.03
C ILE A 63 14.67 23.64 -1.01
N LEU A 64 14.37 23.87 -2.29
CA LEU A 64 14.64 22.93 -3.37
C LEU A 64 16.15 22.64 -3.49
N ASN A 65 17.00 23.66 -3.43
CA ASN A 65 18.45 23.49 -3.49
C ASN A 65 18.98 22.70 -2.29
N LYS A 66 18.50 22.97 -1.07
CA LYS A 66 18.87 22.23 0.14
C LYS A 66 18.51 20.74 0.03
N ILE A 67 17.30 20.43 -0.43
CA ILE A 67 16.85 19.06 -0.67
C ILE A 67 17.75 18.37 -1.69
N ILE A 68 17.94 18.96 -2.87
CA ILE A 68 18.75 18.39 -3.95
C ILE A 68 20.19 18.16 -3.49
N ASN A 69 20.80 19.15 -2.83
CA ASN A 69 22.18 19.04 -2.35
C ASN A 69 22.31 17.95 -1.28
N LYS A 70 21.34 17.84 -0.37
CA LYS A 70 21.34 16.79 0.65
C LYS A 70 21.16 15.40 0.04
N CYS A 71 20.22 15.22 -0.90
CA CYS A 71 20.08 13.96 -1.65
C CYS A 71 21.38 13.60 -2.38
N ASN A 72 21.99 14.57 -3.08
CA ASN A 72 23.23 14.37 -3.83
C ASN A 72 24.48 14.17 -2.97
N SER A 73 24.41 14.43 -1.67
CA SER A 73 25.50 14.14 -0.73
C SER A 73 25.59 12.65 -0.37
N TYR A 74 24.56 11.88 -0.71
CA TYR A 74 24.52 10.43 -0.54
C TYR A 74 24.60 9.72 -1.89
N ASN A 75 25.27 8.57 -1.94
CA ASN A 75 25.21 7.66 -3.08
C ASN A 75 24.03 6.70 -2.85
N THR A 76 22.90 6.94 -3.52
CA THR A 76 21.65 6.19 -3.33
C THR A 76 21.17 5.57 -4.63
N ASP A 77 20.38 4.50 -4.52
CA ASP A 77 19.77 3.82 -5.66
C ASP A 77 18.53 4.58 -6.16
N LEU A 78 17.79 5.19 -5.23
CA LEU A 78 16.55 5.93 -5.48
C LEU A 78 16.42 7.13 -4.53
N ASN A 79 15.83 8.22 -5.04
CA ASN A 79 15.28 9.31 -4.23
C ASN A 79 13.77 9.37 -4.38
N VAL A 80 13.07 9.58 -3.26
CA VAL A 80 11.61 9.67 -3.21
C VAL A 80 11.22 11.01 -2.61
N SER A 81 10.47 11.80 -3.36
CA SER A 81 9.85 13.05 -2.88
C SER A 81 8.37 12.83 -2.60
N ILE A 82 7.91 13.16 -1.39
CA ILE A 82 6.50 13.03 -0.99
C ILE A 82 5.80 14.38 -1.06
N HIS A 83 4.76 14.48 -1.88
CA HIS A 83 3.97 15.68 -2.14
C HIS A 83 2.46 15.37 -2.13
N PHE A 84 1.66 16.43 -2.12
CA PHE A 84 0.22 16.36 -2.34
C PHE A 84 -0.20 17.41 -3.37
N ASN A 85 -1.12 17.02 -4.23
CA ASN A 85 -1.55 17.82 -5.37
C ASN A 85 -2.59 18.87 -4.94
N SER A 86 -2.90 19.81 -5.83
CA SER A 86 -3.99 20.79 -5.68
C SER A 86 -4.55 21.20 -7.03
N GLY A 87 -5.65 21.94 -7.05
CA GLY A 87 -6.29 22.43 -8.27
C GLY A 87 -7.55 21.67 -8.66
N GLY A 88 -8.27 21.08 -7.70
CA GLY A 88 -9.60 20.49 -7.94
C GLY A 88 -9.62 19.12 -8.64
N GLY A 89 -8.47 18.50 -8.85
CA GLY A 89 -8.37 17.15 -9.39
C GLY A 89 -8.67 16.06 -8.35
N ARG A 90 -8.68 14.80 -8.81
CA ARG A 90 -8.81 13.64 -7.93
C ARG A 90 -7.82 12.56 -8.32
N GLY A 91 -7.27 11.87 -7.35
CA GLY A 91 -6.40 10.73 -7.55
C GLY A 91 -4.91 10.94 -7.27
N VAL A 92 -4.14 9.90 -7.51
CA VAL A 92 -2.69 9.82 -7.32
C VAL A 92 -1.96 9.91 -8.67
N GLU A 93 -0.81 10.59 -8.69
CA GLU A 93 0.17 10.48 -9.78
C GLU A 93 1.60 10.38 -9.25
N VAL A 94 2.49 9.78 -10.03
CA VAL A 94 3.93 9.77 -9.73
C VAL A 94 4.69 10.33 -10.91
N LEU A 95 5.54 11.32 -10.65
CA LEU A 95 6.33 12.02 -11.64
C LEU A 95 7.74 11.42 -11.71
N VAL A 96 8.23 11.20 -12.93
CA VAL A 96 9.56 10.67 -13.22
C VAL A 96 10.30 11.59 -14.21
N TYR A 97 11.62 11.53 -14.22
CA TYR A 97 12.41 12.33 -15.17
C TYR A 97 12.27 11.83 -16.62
N ASN A 98 12.26 10.50 -16.80
CA ASN A 98 12.26 9.85 -18.10
C ASN A 98 11.36 8.60 -18.07
N LEU A 99 10.33 8.54 -18.91
CA LEU A 99 9.43 7.37 -19.00
C LEU A 99 10.10 6.12 -19.56
N ASN A 100 11.29 6.24 -20.18
CA ASN A 100 12.06 5.10 -20.65
C ASN A 100 12.88 4.42 -19.53
N ASP A 101 13.00 5.02 -18.34
CA ASP A 101 13.61 4.36 -17.18
C ASP A 101 12.61 3.39 -16.55
N LYS A 102 12.60 2.16 -17.09
CA LYS A 102 11.69 1.08 -16.71
C LYS A 102 11.65 0.84 -15.20
N GLU A 103 12.78 0.96 -14.50
CA GLU A 103 12.82 0.68 -13.07
C GLU A 103 12.05 1.72 -12.25
N THR A 104 12.24 3.00 -12.55
CA THR A 104 11.48 4.07 -11.88
C THR A 104 10.01 4.06 -12.25
N VAL A 105 9.69 3.76 -13.51
CA VAL A 105 8.30 3.67 -13.99
C VAL A 105 7.57 2.50 -13.36
N GLU A 106 8.22 1.35 -13.18
CA GLU A 106 7.61 0.18 -12.54
C GLU A 106 7.30 0.46 -11.07
N ILE A 107 8.26 1.04 -10.32
CA ILE A 107 8.04 1.47 -8.93
C ILE A 107 6.89 2.48 -8.85
N ALA A 108 6.94 3.53 -9.69
CA ALA A 108 5.92 4.57 -9.74
C ALA A 108 4.52 4.02 -10.05
N SER A 109 4.44 3.06 -10.99
CA SER A 109 3.18 2.41 -11.37
C SER A 109 2.61 1.59 -10.21
N ARG A 110 3.46 0.84 -9.48
CA ARG A 110 3.02 0.10 -8.29
C ARG A 110 2.51 1.04 -7.20
N ILE A 111 3.18 2.15 -6.95
CA ILE A 111 2.73 3.16 -5.97
C ILE A 111 1.32 3.68 -6.35
N CYS A 112 1.14 4.13 -7.60
CA CYS A 112 -0.18 4.59 -8.06
C CYS A 112 -1.27 3.51 -7.91
N LYS A 113 -0.93 2.26 -8.26
CA LYS A 113 -1.84 1.11 -8.14
C LYS A 113 -2.26 0.89 -6.68
N LYS A 114 -1.29 0.78 -5.77
CA LYS A 114 -1.52 0.49 -4.34
C LYS A 114 -2.36 1.55 -3.66
N ILE A 115 -2.06 2.82 -3.90
CA ILE A 115 -2.84 3.94 -3.34
C ILE A 115 -4.28 3.88 -3.88
N THR A 116 -4.45 3.67 -5.19
CA THR A 116 -5.79 3.57 -5.80
C THR A 116 -6.60 2.40 -5.22
N GLU A 117 -5.98 1.22 -5.08
CA GLU A 117 -6.60 0.04 -4.46
C GLU A 117 -7.08 0.35 -3.04
N THR A 118 -6.25 0.97 -2.20
CA THR A 118 -6.63 1.35 -0.83
C THR A 118 -7.81 2.33 -0.81
N TYR A 119 -7.82 3.35 -1.67
CA TYR A 119 -8.95 4.29 -1.75
C TYR A 119 -10.24 3.59 -2.19
N HIS A 120 -10.14 2.70 -3.18
CA HIS A 120 -11.27 1.92 -3.68
C HIS A 120 -11.81 0.94 -2.64
N ALA A 121 -10.94 0.33 -1.82
CA ALA A 121 -11.32 -0.53 -0.70
C ALA A 121 -12.04 0.24 0.40
N LYS A 122 -11.69 1.52 0.61
CA LYS A 122 -12.40 2.44 1.52
C LYS A 122 -13.71 3.01 0.96
N GLY A 123 -14.14 2.53 -0.21
CA GLY A 123 -15.41 2.88 -0.84
C GLY A 123 -15.36 4.11 -1.76
N ASP A 124 -14.20 4.69 -2.04
CA ASP A 124 -14.06 5.84 -2.95
C ASP A 124 -13.66 5.39 -4.35
N LYS A 125 -14.63 4.89 -5.12
CA LYS A 125 -14.42 4.37 -6.49
C LYS A 125 -14.07 5.46 -7.50
N ASP A 126 -14.32 6.73 -7.16
CA ASP A 126 -14.01 7.89 -8.02
C ASP A 126 -12.55 8.37 -7.89
N PHE A 127 -11.80 7.83 -6.92
CA PHE A 127 -10.37 8.11 -6.80
C PHE A 127 -9.62 7.55 -8.02
N LYS A 128 -8.83 8.40 -8.68
CA LYS A 128 -8.22 8.06 -9.97
C LYS A 128 -6.77 7.61 -9.81
N ASN A 129 -6.42 6.51 -10.48
CA ASN A 129 -5.02 6.29 -10.85
C ASN A 129 -4.71 7.21 -12.05
N ARG A 130 -4.01 8.32 -11.82
CA ARG A 130 -3.64 9.27 -12.90
C ARG A 130 -2.33 8.88 -13.60
N GLY A 131 -1.74 7.76 -13.21
CA GLY A 131 -0.59 7.14 -13.85
C GLY A 131 0.75 7.79 -13.52
N VAL A 132 1.76 7.31 -14.24
CA VAL A 132 3.13 7.83 -14.18
C VAL A 132 3.31 8.89 -15.27
N LYS A 133 3.91 10.03 -14.94
CA LYS A 133 4.07 11.15 -15.88
C LYS A 133 5.52 11.61 -15.98
N GLU A 134 5.97 11.89 -17.20
CA GLU A 134 7.28 12.50 -17.41
C GLU A 134 7.26 13.99 -17.02
N LYS A 135 8.23 14.43 -16.20
CA LYS A 135 8.39 15.86 -15.88
C LYS A 135 9.86 16.31 -15.86
N LYS A 136 10.44 16.44 -17.07
CA LYS A 136 11.81 16.93 -17.31
C LYS A 136 12.10 18.34 -16.76
N THR A 137 11.07 19.16 -16.56
CA THR A 137 11.23 20.54 -16.06
C THR A 137 11.33 20.62 -14.54
N LEU A 138 10.97 19.57 -13.79
CA LEU A 138 11.04 19.60 -12.34
C LEU A 138 12.50 19.50 -11.87
N ALA A 139 12.94 20.54 -11.18
CA ALA A 139 14.33 20.69 -10.78
C ALA A 139 14.82 19.56 -9.87
N PHE A 140 13.98 19.02 -8.98
CA PHE A 140 14.33 17.84 -8.17
C PHE A 140 14.70 16.66 -9.08
N LEU A 141 13.76 16.20 -9.92
CA LEU A 141 13.94 15.08 -10.84
C LEU A 141 15.12 15.28 -11.81
N ARG A 142 15.37 16.52 -12.24
CA ARG A 142 16.43 16.87 -13.20
C ARG A 142 17.84 16.97 -12.58
N ARG A 143 17.95 17.41 -11.32
CA ARG A 143 19.24 17.80 -10.72
C ARG A 143 19.76 16.84 -9.65
N THR A 144 18.96 15.86 -9.24
CA THR A 144 19.42 14.73 -8.45
C THR A 144 20.28 13.79 -9.30
N LYS A 145 21.38 13.28 -8.76
CA LYS A 145 22.29 12.34 -9.43
C LYS A 145 21.70 10.92 -9.51
N ALA A 146 21.08 10.46 -8.43
CA ALA A 146 20.40 9.18 -8.39
C ALA A 146 19.03 9.23 -9.08
N LYS A 147 18.53 8.06 -9.49
CA LYS A 147 17.17 7.90 -10.01
C LYS A 147 16.16 8.45 -9.00
N SER A 148 15.13 9.15 -9.48
CA SER A 148 14.25 9.90 -8.60
C SER A 148 12.80 9.83 -9.06
N ILE A 149 11.89 9.75 -8.09
CA ILE A 149 10.44 9.81 -8.27
C ILE A 149 9.86 10.88 -7.35
N LEU A 150 8.76 11.52 -7.77
CA LEU A 150 7.98 12.43 -6.95
C LEU A 150 6.54 11.93 -6.89
N VAL A 151 6.06 11.61 -5.69
CA VAL A 151 4.71 11.08 -5.46
C VAL A 151 3.78 12.23 -5.11
N GLU A 152 2.76 12.45 -5.94
CA GLU A 152 1.64 13.32 -5.63
C GLU A 152 0.51 12.45 -5.05
N CYS A 153 0.46 12.35 -3.72
CA CYS A 153 -0.30 11.34 -2.98
C CYS A 153 -1.81 11.40 -3.27
N CYS A 154 -2.41 12.57 -3.06
CA CYS A 154 -3.79 12.90 -3.42
C CYS A 154 -3.95 14.43 -3.47
N PHE A 155 -5.13 14.92 -3.82
CA PHE A 155 -5.42 16.36 -3.85
C PHE A 155 -5.80 16.89 -2.47
N VAL A 156 -5.12 17.95 -2.00
CA VAL A 156 -5.36 18.55 -0.67
C VAL A 156 -6.70 19.28 -0.57
N ASP A 157 -7.27 19.69 -1.69
CA ASP A 157 -8.40 20.60 -1.82
C ASP A 157 -9.70 19.91 -2.29
N THR A 158 -9.71 18.58 -2.41
CA THR A 158 -10.89 17.83 -2.85
C THR A 158 -11.33 16.76 -1.84
N SER A 159 -12.34 15.98 -2.22
CA SER A 159 -12.87 14.90 -1.40
C SER A 159 -11.90 13.73 -1.19
N ASP A 160 -10.76 13.70 -1.89
CA ASP A 160 -9.71 12.72 -1.67
C ASP A 160 -9.23 12.72 -0.20
N THR A 161 -9.32 13.86 0.48
CA THR A 161 -8.94 13.98 1.89
C THR A 161 -9.85 13.19 2.84
N LYS A 162 -11.07 12.85 2.43
CA LYS A 162 -12.04 12.12 3.27
C LYS A 162 -11.66 10.67 3.56
N LYS A 163 -10.91 10.03 2.64
CA LYS A 163 -10.43 8.64 2.78
C LYS A 163 -8.93 8.54 3.06
N TYR A 164 -8.24 9.67 2.94
CA TYR A 164 -6.83 9.79 3.23
C TYR A 164 -6.50 9.40 4.68
N ASN A 165 -5.40 8.66 4.85
CA ASN A 165 -4.79 8.36 6.13
C ASN A 165 -3.27 8.23 5.90
N ALA A 166 -2.47 8.93 6.70
CA ALA A 166 -1.02 9.00 6.52
C ALA A 166 -0.34 7.61 6.60
N LYS A 167 -0.81 6.74 7.51
CA LYS A 167 -0.25 5.40 7.70
C LYS A 167 -0.56 4.51 6.50
N ASP A 168 -1.78 4.52 6.00
CA ASP A 168 -2.15 3.75 4.81
C ASP A 168 -1.38 4.22 3.57
N MET A 169 -1.25 5.53 3.39
CA MET A 169 -0.45 6.13 2.30
C MET A 169 1.02 5.70 2.38
N ALA A 170 1.62 5.75 3.58
CA ALA A 170 2.98 5.30 3.81
C ALA A 170 3.16 3.81 3.51
N ILE A 171 2.21 2.96 3.91
CA ILE A 171 2.21 1.55 3.57
C ILE A 171 2.15 1.36 2.05
N ASP A 172 1.24 2.03 1.35
CA ASP A 172 1.09 1.87 -0.09
C ASP A 172 2.33 2.33 -0.87
N ILE A 173 2.97 3.42 -0.44
CA ILE A 173 4.25 3.87 -0.99
C ILE A 173 5.35 2.84 -0.71
N TYR A 174 5.43 2.32 0.51
CA TYR A 174 6.37 1.26 0.88
C TYR A 174 6.17 0.01 0.00
N GLU A 175 4.94 -0.48 -0.13
CA GLU A 175 4.64 -1.66 -0.94
C GLU A 175 4.97 -1.40 -2.42
N GLY A 176 4.76 -0.18 -2.91
CA GLY A 176 5.13 0.22 -4.26
C GLY A 176 6.64 0.23 -4.50
N ILE A 177 7.41 0.78 -3.55
CA ILE A 177 8.89 0.84 -3.61
C ILE A 177 9.49 -0.56 -3.57
N PHE A 178 9.17 -1.33 -2.53
CA PHE A 178 9.84 -2.60 -2.24
C PHE A 178 9.17 -3.82 -2.86
N ASN A 179 7.96 -3.67 -3.43
CA ASN A 179 7.14 -4.77 -3.93
C ASN A 179 6.91 -5.87 -2.88
N LYS A 180 6.69 -5.45 -1.63
CA LYS A 180 6.48 -6.31 -0.47
C LYS A 180 5.30 -5.80 0.33
N SER A 181 4.47 -6.70 0.84
CA SER A 181 3.41 -6.32 1.76
C SER A 181 3.91 -6.16 3.18
N VAL A 182 3.32 -5.21 3.91
CA VAL A 182 3.54 -5.09 5.35
C VAL A 182 2.77 -6.21 6.05
N ALA A 183 3.45 -6.98 6.90
CA ALA A 183 2.81 -8.04 7.68
C ALA A 183 1.61 -7.50 8.48
N GLY A 184 0.43 -8.08 8.28
CA GLY A 184 -0.79 -7.70 9.00
C GLY A 184 -1.76 -6.75 8.28
N LYS A 185 -1.51 -6.34 7.02
CA LYS A 185 -2.56 -5.72 6.19
C LYS A 185 -3.46 -6.84 5.62
N PRO A 186 -4.80 -6.78 5.75
CA PRO A 186 -5.69 -7.60 4.95
C PRO A 186 -5.41 -7.27 3.49
N GLN A 187 -4.88 -8.22 2.74
CA GLN A 187 -4.55 -8.04 1.34
C GLN A 187 -5.83 -8.12 0.52
N ASP A 188 -6.14 -7.09 -0.26
CA ASP A 188 -7.23 -7.09 -1.25
C ASP A 188 -6.79 -7.82 -2.55
N ASN A 189 -6.05 -8.93 -2.38
CA ASN A 189 -6.02 -9.98 -3.38
C ASN A 189 -7.09 -10.95 -2.91
N LYS A 190 -8.17 -11.12 -3.67
CA LYS A 190 -9.09 -12.22 -3.43
C LYS A 190 -8.26 -13.50 -3.34
N VAL A 191 -8.26 -14.14 -2.17
CA VAL A 191 -7.63 -15.46 -2.06
C VAL A 191 -8.47 -16.43 -2.87
N LYS A 192 -7.82 -17.25 -3.69
CA LYS A 192 -8.53 -18.18 -4.57
C LYS A 192 -9.40 -19.14 -3.76
N TYR A 193 -8.91 -19.57 -2.59
CA TYR A 193 -9.63 -20.42 -1.64
C TYR A 193 -9.51 -19.89 -0.20
N ALA A 194 -10.63 -19.59 0.45
CA ALA A 194 -10.69 -19.33 1.89
C ALA A 194 -11.35 -20.52 2.59
N ILE A 195 -10.70 -21.04 3.64
CA ILE A 195 -11.24 -22.11 4.49
C ILE A 195 -11.48 -21.53 5.88
N VAL A 196 -12.73 -21.51 6.33
CA VAL A 196 -13.14 -20.92 7.61
C VAL A 196 -13.56 -22.03 8.58
N TYR A 197 -13.04 -21.99 9.80
CA TYR A 197 -13.32 -22.99 10.85
C TYR A 197 -13.63 -22.33 12.20
N GLU A 198 -14.14 -23.10 13.15
CA GLU A 198 -14.29 -22.66 14.54
C GLU A 198 -13.91 -23.78 15.52
N GLY A 199 -13.05 -23.47 16.50
CA GLY A 199 -12.58 -24.45 17.48
C GLY A 199 -11.44 -25.36 17.00
N GLU A 200 -10.77 -26.02 17.94
CA GLU A 200 -9.52 -26.76 17.68
C GLU A 200 -9.73 -28.05 16.86
N VAL A 201 -10.91 -28.67 16.93
CA VAL A 201 -11.19 -29.89 16.15
C VAL A 201 -11.35 -29.55 14.67
N ASP A 202 -12.19 -28.55 14.35
CA ASP A 202 -12.43 -28.13 12.96
C ASP A 202 -11.18 -27.49 12.34
N LYS A 203 -10.29 -26.93 13.15
CA LYS A 203 -8.97 -26.44 12.71
C LYS A 203 -8.12 -27.53 12.07
N VAL A 204 -8.06 -28.72 12.68
CA VAL A 204 -7.30 -29.85 12.14
C VAL A 204 -7.87 -30.28 10.78
N ILE A 205 -9.19 -30.33 10.67
CA ILE A 205 -9.90 -30.68 9.43
C ILE A 205 -9.67 -29.60 8.35
N ALA A 206 -9.73 -28.32 8.71
CA ALA A 206 -9.46 -27.21 7.81
C ALA A 206 -8.02 -27.20 7.30
N GLN A 207 -7.04 -27.52 8.17
CA GLN A 207 -5.64 -27.66 7.79
C GLN A 207 -5.43 -28.83 6.83
N LEU A 208 -6.08 -29.97 7.10
CA LEU A 208 -6.05 -31.13 6.20
C LEU A 208 -6.60 -30.77 4.81
N MET A 209 -7.72 -30.06 4.75
CA MET A 209 -8.29 -29.57 3.49
C MET A 209 -7.33 -28.62 2.77
N ALA A 210 -6.67 -27.70 3.50
CA ALA A 210 -5.75 -26.73 2.93
C ALA A 210 -4.54 -27.38 2.23
N MET A 211 -4.11 -28.57 2.70
CA MET A 211 -3.01 -29.32 2.08
C MET A 211 -3.31 -29.79 0.64
N ASN A 212 -4.57 -29.76 0.21
CA ASN A 212 -4.96 -30.08 -1.17
C ASN A 212 -4.74 -28.92 -2.16
N TYR A 213 -4.38 -27.73 -1.68
CA TYR A 213 -4.18 -26.53 -2.49
C TYR A 213 -2.73 -26.03 -2.43
N LYS A 214 -2.31 -25.25 -3.43
CA LYS A 214 -1.02 -24.57 -3.37
C LYS A 214 -1.02 -23.55 -2.24
N THR A 215 0.08 -23.48 -1.49
CA THR A 215 0.24 -22.60 -0.31
C THR A 215 0.05 -21.11 -0.61
N ASN A 216 0.22 -20.67 -1.86
CA ASN A 216 0.00 -19.29 -2.28
C ASN A 216 -1.44 -19.02 -2.81
N GLU A 217 -2.30 -20.03 -2.91
CA GLU A 217 -3.67 -19.93 -3.42
C GLU A 217 -4.73 -20.08 -2.30
N VAL A 218 -4.36 -20.59 -1.11
CA VAL A 218 -5.29 -20.90 0.00
C VAL A 218 -4.93 -20.15 1.29
N SER A 219 -5.96 -19.69 2.00
CA SER A 219 -5.84 -19.12 3.35
C SER A 219 -6.85 -19.77 4.29
N VAL A 220 -6.41 -20.06 5.52
CA VAL A 220 -7.23 -20.68 6.56
C VAL A 220 -7.50 -19.67 7.67
N TYR A 221 -8.77 -19.49 8.04
CA TYR A 221 -9.21 -18.49 9.01
C TYR A 221 -10.02 -19.15 10.13
N GLU A 222 -9.72 -18.79 11.37
CA GLU A 222 -10.71 -18.95 12.44
C GLU A 222 -11.86 -17.97 12.20
N LEU A 223 -13.11 -18.38 12.45
CA LEU A 223 -14.32 -17.64 12.11
C LEU A 223 -14.28 -16.17 12.54
N LYS A 224 -13.79 -15.89 13.76
CA LYS A 224 -13.70 -14.53 14.32
C LYS A 224 -12.76 -13.59 13.53
N ASN A 225 -11.86 -14.15 12.71
CA ASN A 225 -10.88 -13.42 11.92
C ASN A 225 -11.24 -13.37 10.43
N TYR A 226 -12.33 -14.02 10.01
CA TYR A 226 -12.74 -14.04 8.61
C TYR A 226 -13.46 -12.73 8.24
N VAL A 227 -13.03 -12.10 7.14
CA VAL A 227 -13.63 -10.88 6.59
C VAL A 227 -14.25 -11.21 5.22
N PRO A 228 -15.58 -11.13 5.08
CA PRO A 228 -16.26 -11.36 3.81
C PRO A 228 -15.75 -10.51 2.65
N GLY A 229 -15.84 -11.04 1.43
CA GLY A 229 -15.58 -10.33 0.17
C GLY A 229 -14.17 -10.51 -0.40
N HIS A 230 -13.30 -11.22 0.32
CA HIS A 230 -11.86 -11.33 0.00
C HIS A 230 -11.46 -12.70 -0.53
N CYS A 231 -12.40 -13.50 -1.06
CA CYS A 231 -12.08 -14.79 -1.68
C CYS A 231 -12.89 -15.07 -2.96
N GLU A 232 -12.38 -15.97 -3.80
CA GLU A 232 -13.14 -16.50 -4.96
C GLU A 232 -14.01 -17.69 -4.55
N ASN A 233 -13.48 -18.57 -3.71
CA ASN A 233 -14.17 -19.75 -3.21
C ASN A 233 -14.10 -19.80 -1.68
N LEU A 234 -15.26 -19.83 -1.04
CA LEU A 234 -15.41 -19.92 0.40
C LEU A 234 -15.83 -21.32 0.82
N TYR A 235 -15.02 -21.96 1.66
CA TYR A 235 -15.31 -23.25 2.31
C TYR A 235 -15.48 -23.01 3.82
N VAL A 236 -16.55 -23.53 4.40
CA VAL A 236 -16.83 -23.37 5.84
C VAL A 236 -16.94 -24.74 6.48
N ILE A 237 -16.09 -24.99 7.47
CA ILE A 237 -15.90 -26.29 8.11
C ILE A 237 -16.67 -26.34 9.42
N GLY A 238 -17.43 -27.41 9.62
CA GLY A 238 -18.01 -27.78 10.91
C GLY A 238 -18.87 -26.67 11.53
N GLY A 239 -18.60 -26.37 12.80
CA GLY A 239 -19.39 -25.43 13.62
C GLY A 239 -19.43 -24.00 13.09
N ALA A 240 -18.43 -23.58 12.31
CA ALA A 240 -18.43 -22.27 11.69
C ALA A 240 -19.61 -22.07 10.72
N SER A 241 -20.12 -23.16 10.12
CA SER A 241 -21.17 -23.14 9.10
C SER A 241 -22.51 -22.61 9.61
N SER A 242 -22.80 -22.74 10.91
CA SER A 242 -24.03 -22.24 11.52
C SER A 242 -23.91 -20.82 12.06
N LYS A 243 -22.69 -20.27 12.12
CA LYS A 243 -22.38 -18.99 12.77
C LYS A 243 -21.85 -17.92 11.82
N ILE A 244 -21.37 -18.29 10.65
CA ILE A 244 -20.82 -17.35 9.68
C ILE A 244 -21.88 -16.34 9.21
N LYS A 245 -21.52 -15.06 9.26
CA LYS A 245 -22.36 -13.94 8.81
C LYS A 245 -21.75 -13.35 7.55
N THR A 246 -22.16 -13.85 6.39
CA THR A 246 -21.70 -13.37 5.08
C THR A 246 -22.84 -13.41 4.06
N SER A 247 -22.79 -12.54 3.06
CA SER A 247 -23.63 -12.60 1.85
C SER A 247 -22.97 -13.41 0.73
N GLU A 248 -21.74 -13.87 0.91
CA GLU A 248 -21.03 -14.70 -0.06
C GLU A 248 -21.64 -16.10 -0.14
N ARG A 249 -21.65 -16.66 -1.36
CA ARG A 249 -21.93 -18.08 -1.53
C ARG A 249 -20.75 -18.88 -0.99
N PHE A 250 -21.03 -19.86 -0.14
CA PHE A 250 -20.02 -20.77 0.39
C PHE A 250 -20.43 -22.23 0.27
N THR A 251 -19.42 -23.10 0.26
CA THR A 251 -19.60 -24.54 0.37
C THR A 251 -19.54 -24.93 1.84
N LYS A 252 -20.64 -25.49 2.32
CA LYS A 252 -20.79 -25.97 3.70
C LYS A 252 -20.26 -27.40 3.81
N LEU A 253 -19.22 -27.59 4.62
CA LEU A 253 -18.63 -28.90 4.91
C LEU A 253 -18.82 -29.20 6.41
N GLN A 254 -20.03 -29.61 6.77
CA GLN A 254 -20.43 -29.91 8.16
C GLN A 254 -21.15 -31.26 8.21
N GLY A 255 -20.68 -32.18 9.06
CA GLY A 255 -21.36 -33.41 9.45
C GLY A 255 -22.03 -33.29 10.83
N ASP A 256 -22.71 -34.35 11.25
CA ASP A 256 -23.39 -34.40 12.55
C ASP A 256 -22.40 -34.47 13.73
N ASP A 257 -21.20 -34.98 13.46
CA ASP A 257 -20.06 -34.97 14.38
C ASP A 257 -18.75 -34.64 13.66
N ARG A 258 -17.64 -34.71 14.41
CA ARG A 258 -16.29 -34.41 13.90
C ARG A 258 -15.82 -35.39 12.83
N TRP A 259 -16.21 -36.66 12.92
CA TRP A 259 -15.81 -37.71 11.98
C TRP A 259 -16.62 -37.60 10.69
N ALA A 260 -17.92 -37.35 10.79
CA ALA A 260 -18.77 -37.04 9.64
C ALA A 260 -18.31 -35.77 8.91
N THR A 261 -17.85 -34.76 9.66
CA THR A 261 -17.25 -33.54 9.08
C THR A 261 -15.95 -33.85 8.34
N LEU A 262 -15.07 -34.67 8.95
CA LEU A 262 -13.83 -35.13 8.31
C LEU A 262 -14.12 -35.91 7.02
N HIS A 263 -15.04 -36.87 7.05
CA HIS A 263 -15.41 -37.66 5.86
C HIS A 263 -15.96 -36.79 4.73
N LYS A 264 -16.84 -35.83 5.03
CA LYS A 264 -17.32 -34.87 4.02
C LYS A 264 -16.19 -34.05 3.39
N VAL A 265 -15.17 -33.68 4.17
CA VAL A 265 -14.02 -32.95 3.66
C VAL A 265 -13.16 -33.85 2.77
N LEU A 266 -12.91 -35.09 3.16
CA LEU A 266 -12.18 -36.08 2.37
C LEU A 266 -12.87 -36.37 1.03
N ASP A 267 -14.18 -36.61 1.07
CA ASP A 267 -15.00 -36.81 -0.13
C ASP A 267 -14.92 -35.60 -1.06
N PHE A 268 -15.00 -34.38 -0.50
CA PHE A 268 -14.92 -33.13 -1.27
C PHE A 268 -13.58 -32.95 -1.99
N ILE A 269 -12.47 -33.33 -1.34
CA ILE A 269 -11.12 -33.23 -1.94
C ILE A 269 -10.70 -34.48 -2.73
N GLY A 270 -11.57 -35.49 -2.83
CA GLY A 270 -11.32 -36.74 -3.56
C GLY A 270 -10.28 -37.64 -2.90
N LYS A 271 -10.35 -37.80 -1.57
CA LYS A 271 -9.44 -38.64 -0.76
C LYS A 271 -10.17 -39.71 0.02
#